data_AF-A0A7J7LZN0-F1
#
_entry.id   AF-A0A7J7LZN0-F1
#
_cell.length_a   1.000
_cell.length_b   1.000
_cell.length_c   1.000
_cell.angle_alpha   90.00
_cell.angle_beta   90.00
_cell.angle_gamma   90.00
#
_symmetry.space_group_name_H-M   'P 1'
#
loop_
_entity.id
_entity.type
_entity.pdbx_description
1 polymer ?
#
loop_
_entity_poly.entity_id
_entity_poly.type
_entity_poly.pdbx_seq_one_letter_code
_entity_poly.pdbx_strand_id
1 'polypeptide(L)' 'MTNKRVLSSDNFKYGYNAATGKYEDLMAAGIIDPSKVRYILKLLVLSTATLVVMLLFVLDMSFYYLLSH' A
#
# COMPACT_ATOMS: atom_id res chain seq x y z
N MET A 1 -22.56 13.01 -20.91
CA MET A 1 -21.24 12.79 -21.55
C MET A 1 -20.25 12.39 -20.46
N THR A 2 -20.08 11.09 -20.24
CA THR A 2 -19.28 10.55 -19.11
C THR A 2 -17.79 10.67 -19.42
N ASN A 3 -17.08 11.46 -18.61
CA ASN A 3 -15.70 11.87 -18.83
C ASN A 3 -14.74 10.70 -18.52
N LYS A 4 -14.46 9.87 -19.53
CA LYS A 4 -13.51 8.75 -19.52
C LYS A 4 -12.03 9.21 -19.47
N ARG A 5 -11.65 10.12 -18.56
CA ARG A 5 -10.27 10.65 -18.48
C ARG A 5 -9.63 10.59 -17.09
N VAL A 6 -9.95 9.57 -16.31
CA VAL A 6 -9.27 9.25 -15.03
C VAL A 6 -8.55 7.89 -15.07
N LEU A 7 -8.57 7.19 -16.21
CA LEU A 7 -8.07 5.81 -16.30
C LEU A 7 -6.70 5.66 -16.98
N SER A 8 -5.95 6.74 -17.20
CA SER A 8 -4.68 6.66 -17.94
C SER A 8 -3.66 7.75 -17.59
N SER A 9 -3.64 8.23 -16.34
CA SER A 9 -2.53 9.05 -15.86
C SER A 9 -1.74 8.26 -14.83
N ASP A 10 -0.56 7.76 -15.22
CA ASP A 10 0.44 7.20 -14.30
C ASP A 10 0.96 8.21 -13.26
N ASN A 11 0.50 9.47 -13.36
CA ASN A 11 0.82 10.52 -12.44
C ASN A 11 -0.05 10.42 -11.18
N PHE A 12 0.42 9.62 -10.22
CA PHE A 12 -0.17 9.44 -8.88
C PHE A 12 -0.37 10.75 -8.09
N LYS A 13 0.21 11.87 -8.54
CA LYS A 13 0.05 13.18 -7.91
C LYS A 13 -1.28 13.85 -8.27
N TYR A 14 -1.85 13.54 -9.42
CA TYR A 14 -3.06 14.20 -9.92
C TYR A 14 -4.32 13.48 -9.43
N GLY A 15 -5.23 14.19 -8.79
CA GLY A 15 -6.47 13.61 -8.25
C GLY A 15 -7.53 14.67 -7.96
N TYR A 16 -8.71 14.22 -7.52
CA TYR A 16 -9.82 15.11 -7.21
C TYR A 16 -9.64 15.72 -5.81
N ASN A 17 -9.53 17.04 -5.73
CA ASN A 17 -9.52 17.75 -4.47
C ASN A 17 -10.97 18.07 -4.05
N ALA A 18 -11.44 17.45 -2.97
CA ALA A 18 -12.78 17.66 -2.44
C ALA A 18 -13.00 19.07 -1.83
N ALA A 19 -11.94 19.76 -1.42
CA ALA A 19 -12.03 21.11 -0.88
C ALA A 19 -12.29 22.17 -1.98
N THR A 20 -11.73 21.96 -3.18
CA THR A 20 -11.85 22.90 -4.32
C THR A 20 -12.82 22.42 -5.39
N GLY A 21 -13.18 21.13 -5.37
CA GLY A 21 -14.06 20.48 -6.36
C GLY A 21 -13.41 20.27 -7.73
N LYS A 22 -12.07 20.31 -7.81
CA LYS A 22 -11.31 20.27 -9.08
C LYS A 22 -10.28 19.14 -9.07
N TYR A 23 -9.86 18.71 -10.27
CA TYR A 23 -8.73 17.81 -10.43
C TYR A 23 -7.43 18.61 -10.48
N GLU A 24 -6.53 18.34 -9.54
CA GLU A 24 -5.24 19.04 -9.39
C GLU A 24 -4.17 18.13 -8.77
N ASP A 25 -2.93 18.65 -8.65
CA ASP A 25 -1.85 17.96 -7.95
C ASP A 25 -2.11 18.00 -6.43
N LEU A 26 -2.48 16.85 -5.86
CA LEU A 26 -2.85 16.70 -4.47
C LEU A 26 -1.64 16.78 -3.53
N MET A 27 -0.42 16.51 -4.02
CA MET A 27 0.79 16.72 -3.23
C MET A 27 1.15 18.19 -3.17
N ALA A 28 1.07 18.91 -4.31
CA ALA A 28 1.31 20.35 -4.35
C ALA A 28 0.26 21.14 -3.57
N ALA A 29 -1.00 20.68 -3.58
CA ALA A 29 -2.08 21.25 -2.78
C ALA A 29 -1.96 20.93 -1.27
N GLY A 30 -0.98 20.12 -0.85
CA GLY A 30 -0.78 19.73 0.54
C GLY A 30 -1.84 18.77 1.08
N ILE A 31 -2.70 18.22 0.22
CA ILE A 31 -3.76 17.25 0.57
C ILE A 31 -3.15 15.87 0.87
N ILE A 32 -2.14 15.48 0.09
CA ILE A 32 -1.38 14.24 0.29
C ILE A 32 0.02 14.57 0.81
N ASP A 33 0.36 14.06 1.99
CA ASP A 33 1.73 14.04 2.50
C ASP A 33 2.47 12.79 1.98
N PRO A 34 3.46 12.94 1.08
CA PRO A 34 4.20 11.81 0.52
C PRO A 34 5.04 11.05 1.56
N SER A 35 5.45 11.70 2.66
CA SER A 35 6.20 11.04 3.73
C SER A 35 5.30 10.10 4.54
N LYS A 36 4.08 10.53 4.86
CA LYS A 36 3.07 9.67 5.49
C LYS A 36 2.69 8.47 4.63
N VAL A 37 2.50 8.65 3.33
CA VAL A 37 2.18 7.56 2.39
C VAL A 37 3.29 6.51 2.36
N ARG A 38 4.56 6.95 2.21
CA ARG A 38 5.71 6.03 2.25
C ARG A 38 5.83 5.28 3.57
N TYR A 39 5.59 5.96 4.68
CA TYR A 39 5.64 5.36 6.00
C TYR A 39 4.59 4.25 6.16
N ILE A 40 3.33 4.52 5.82
CA ILE A 40 2.24 3.53 5.91
C ILE A 40 2.50 2.34 4.99
N LEU A 41 2.95 2.59 3.74
CA LEU A 41 3.28 1.51 2.81
C LEU A 41 4.41 0.64 3.35
N LYS A 42 5.48 1.25 3.88
CA LYS A 42 6.61 0.52 4.46
C LYS A 42 6.19 -0.34 5.65
N LEU A 43 5.33 0.18 6.53
CA LEU A 43 4.80 -0.58 7.67
C LEU A 43 3.95 -1.78 7.22
N LEU A 44 3.09 -1.58 6.21
CA LEU A 44 2.28 -2.67 5.66
C LEU A 44 3.16 -3.78 5.10
N VAL A 45 4.14 -3.43 4.26
CA VAL A 45 5.06 -4.40 3.64
C VAL A 45 5.87 -5.14 4.71
N LEU A 46 6.44 -4.42 5.68
CA LEU A 46 7.23 -5.04 6.74
C LEU A 46 6.39 -5.98 7.61
N SER A 47 5.17 -5.58 7.98
CA SER A 47 4.24 -6.43 8.72
C SER A 47 3.92 -7.71 7.94
N THR A 48 3.57 -7.60 6.66
CA THR A 48 3.28 -8.77 5.81
C THR A 48 4.48 -9.70 5.66
N ALA A 49 5.69 -9.16 5.45
CA ALA A 49 6.90 -9.95 5.35
C ALA A 49 7.19 -10.70 6.65
N THR A 50 6.99 -10.04 7.81
CA THR A 50 7.19 -10.64 9.13
C THR A 50 6.23 -11.81 9.34
N LEU A 51 4.95 -11.64 9.02
CA LEU A 51 3.95 -12.70 9.14
C LEU A 51 4.26 -13.92 8.26
N VAL A 52 4.72 -13.69 7.02
CA VAL A 52 5.11 -14.78 6.10
C VAL A 52 6.31 -15.56 6.65
N VAL A 53 7.34 -14.86 7.15
CA VAL A 53 8.51 -15.51 7.76
C VAL A 53 8.12 -16.32 8.99
N MET A 54 7.24 -15.79 9.84
CA MET A 54 6.72 -16.52 11.00
C MET A 54 5.94 -17.78 10.60
N LEU A 55 5.11 -17.70 9.55
CA LEU A 55 4.36 -18.85 9.05
C LEU A 55 5.29 -19.97 8.56
N LEU A 56 6.32 -19.62 7.79
CA LEU A 56 7.31 -20.59 7.29
C LEU A 56 8.00 -21.31 8.46
N PHE A 57 8.44 -20.56 9.47
CA PHE A 57 9.07 -21.13 10.67
C PHE A 57 8.15 -22.10 11.44
N VAL A 58 6.87 -21.75 11.57
CA VAL A 58 5.88 -22.61 12.24
C VAL A 58 5.65 -23.90 11.45
N LEU A 59 5.60 -23.83 10.11
CA LEU A 59 5.45 -24.99 9.25
C LEU A 59 6.68 -25.91 9.34
N ASP A 60 7.89 -25.35 9.33
CA ASP A 60 9.13 -26.10 9.49
C ASP A 60 9.18 -26.85 10.84
N MET A 61 8.82 -26.17 11.94
CA MET A 61 8.77 -26.79 13.27
C MET A 61 7.71 -27.89 13.38
N SER A 62 6.54 -27.69 12.76
CA SER A 62 5.46 -28.69 12.75
C SER A 62 5.86 -29.93 11.95
N PHE A 63 6.53 -29.76 10.82
CA PHE A 63 7.04 -30.86 10.01
C PHE A 63 8.13 -31.64 10.75
N TYR A 64 9.05 -30.94 11.43
CA TYR A 64 10.07 -31.58 12.25
C TYR A 64 9.45 -32.41 13.39
N TYR A 65 8.46 -31.86 14.09
CA TYR A 65 7.76 -32.57 15.16
C TYR A 65 7.10 -33.86 14.64
N LEU A 66 6.44 -33.79 13.48
CA LEU A 66 5.79 -34.96 12.86
C LEU A 66 6.78 -36.06 12.44
N LEU A 67 7.99 -35.70 11.98
CA LEU A 67 9.02 -36.68 11.61
C LEU A 67 9.71 -37.32 12.82
N SER A 68 9.60 -36.69 14.00
CA SER A 68 10.29 -37.12 15.22
C SER A 68 9.50 -38.12 16.08
N HIS A 69 8.27 -38.45 15.70
CA HIS A 69 7.35 -39.41 16.37
C HIS A 69 6.74 -40.36 15.34
#